data_AF-A0A2E8CYT0-F1
#
_entry.id   AF-A0A2E8CYT0-F1
#
_cell.length_a   1.000
_cell.length_b   1.000
_cell.length_c   1.000
_cell.angle_alpha   90.00
_cell.angle_beta   90.00
_cell.angle_gamma   90.00
#
_symmetry.space_group_name_H-M   'P 1'
#
loop_
_entity.id
_entity.type
_entity.pdbx_description
1 polymer ?
#
loop_
_entity_poly.entity_id
_entity_poly.type
_entity_poly.pdbx_seq_one_letter_code
_entity_poly.pdbx_strand_id
1 'polypeptide(L)' 'MRTRVLTTAVAAVGLLLGTAVQAELKVGDAAPDFELKGSDGKTHKLSELKGKHVVVAWFPKAFTGG' A
#
# COMPACT_ATOMS: atom_id res chain seq x y z
N MET A 1 -26.71 23.24 44.99
CA MET A 1 -25.84 24.21 44.29
C MET A 1 -24.43 23.65 44.23
N ARG A 2 -23.90 23.46 43.01
CA ARG A 2 -22.46 23.37 42.67
C ARG A 2 -21.62 22.19 43.20
N THR A 3 -21.41 21.20 42.33
CA THR A 3 -20.03 20.80 41.97
C THR A 3 -19.99 20.41 40.49
N ARG A 4 -19.32 21.25 39.69
CA ARG A 4 -18.84 20.94 38.34
C ARG A 4 -17.50 20.22 38.52
N VAL A 5 -17.18 19.18 37.76
CA VAL A 5 -15.95 19.11 36.95
C VAL A 5 -16.21 18.15 35.79
N LEU A 6 -16.07 18.71 34.60
CA LEU A 6 -16.12 18.09 33.29
C LEU A 6 -14.76 17.39 33.05
N THR A 7 -14.72 16.08 32.90
CA THR A 7 -13.51 15.35 32.48
C THR A 7 -13.60 15.02 30.99
N THR A 8 -13.30 16.02 30.17
CA THR A 8 -12.85 15.81 28.80
C THR A 8 -11.33 15.59 28.78
N ALA A 9 -10.88 14.87 27.76
CA ALA A 9 -9.51 14.77 27.25
C ALA A 9 -8.62 13.64 27.79
N VAL A 10 -8.81 12.43 27.24
CA VAL A 10 -7.69 11.63 26.70
C VAL A 10 -8.18 10.86 25.47
N ALA A 11 -8.18 11.49 24.29
CA ALA A 11 -8.34 10.80 23.01
C ALA A 11 -7.38 11.41 21.96
N ALA A 12 -6.16 11.73 22.38
CA ALA A 12 -5.11 12.30 21.54
C ALA A 12 -3.88 11.37 21.40
N VAL A 13 -4.04 10.07 21.65
CA VAL A 13 -2.97 9.05 21.51
C VAL A 13 -3.37 8.04 20.42
N GLY A 14 -3.63 8.55 19.22
CA GLY A 14 -4.04 7.72 18.07
C GLY A 14 -3.50 8.21 16.73
N LEU A 15 -2.51 9.11 16.73
CA LEU A 15 -1.97 9.72 15.51
C LEU A 15 -0.44 9.54 15.38
N LEU A 16 0.06 8.35 15.70
CA LEU A 16 1.49 8.01 15.53
C LEU A 16 1.74 6.68 14.81
N LEU A 17 0.70 6.00 14.31
CA LEU A 17 0.87 4.75 13.57
C LEU A 17 0.53 4.97 12.09
N GLY A 18 1.57 5.19 11.27
CA GLY A 18 1.47 4.94 9.84
C GLY A 18 1.72 6.14 8.93
N THR A 19 2.87 6.81 9.06
CA THR A 19 3.49 7.33 7.84
C THR A 19 4.09 6.12 7.11
N ALA A 20 3.35 5.53 6.18
CA ALA A 20 3.94 4.62 5.21
C ALA A 20 5.03 5.41 4.48
N VAL A 21 6.29 5.21 4.87
CA VAL A 21 7.43 5.72 4.13
C VAL A 21 7.41 4.96 2.82
N GLN A 22 6.81 5.57 1.80
CA GLN A 22 6.89 5.06 0.45
C GLN A 22 8.31 5.33 -0.03
N ALA A 23 9.21 4.37 0.22
CA ALA A 23 10.57 4.43 -0.27
C ALA A 23 10.54 4.45 -1.80
N GLU A 24 11.14 5.47 -2.39
CA GLU A 24 11.31 5.55 -3.84
C GLU A 24 12.28 4.44 -4.28
N LEU A 25 11.86 3.63 -5.25
CA LEU A 25 12.70 2.56 -5.79
C LEU A 25 13.76 3.18 -6.70
N LYS A 26 15.02 2.73 -6.54
CA LYS A 26 16.13 3.08 -7.43
C LYS A 26 16.65 1.84 -8.16
N VAL A 27 17.41 2.07 -9.23
CA VAL A 27 18.06 1.00 -9.99
C VAL A 27 18.97 0.18 -9.08
N GLY A 28 18.87 -1.14 -9.18
CA GLY A 28 19.63 -2.09 -8.37
C GLY A 28 18.92 -2.53 -7.09
N ASP A 29 17.86 -1.83 -6.66
CA ASP A 29 17.03 -2.31 -5.56
C ASP A 29 16.31 -3.60 -5.97
N ALA A 30 16.15 -4.52 -5.01
CA ALA A 30 15.29 -5.66 -5.20
C ALA A 30 13.83 -5.18 -5.36
N ALA A 31 13.16 -5.65 -6.41
CA ALA A 31 11.73 -5.37 -6.60
C ALA A 31 10.95 -5.91 -5.39
N PRO A 32 10.09 -5.09 -4.74
CA PRO A 32 9.23 -5.56 -3.66
C PRO A 32 8.32 -6.69 -4.15
N ASP A 33 8.17 -7.74 -3.35
CA ASP A 33 7.23 -8.80 -3.68
C ASP A 33 5.80 -8.27 -3.55
N PHE A 34 4.95 -8.61 -4.50
CA PHE A 34 3.54 -8.25 -4.52
C PHE A 34 2.73 -9.37 -5.14
N GLU A 35 1.43 -9.38 -4.84
CA GLU A 35 0.49 -10.31 -5.44
C GLU A 35 -0.75 -9.57 -5.96
N LEU A 36 -1.22 -9.96 -7.14
CA LEU A 36 -2.36 -9.33 -7.80
C LEU A 36 -3.28 -10.40 -8.39
N LYS A 37 -4.58 -10.11 -8.38
CA LYS A 37 -5.56 -10.95 -9.06
C LYS A 37 -5.49 -10.70 -10.57
N GLY A 38 -5.29 -11.78 -11.33
CA GLY A 38 -5.32 -11.76 -12.78
C GLY A 38 -6.73 -11.88 -13.36
N SER A 39 -6.86 -11.52 -14.64
CA SER A 39 -8.09 -11.71 -15.42
C SER A 39 -8.42 -13.19 -15.68
N ASP A 40 -7.47 -14.09 -15.45
CA ASP A 40 -7.63 -15.54 -15.48
C ASP A 40 -8.25 -16.10 -14.18
N GLY A 41 -8.57 -15.22 -13.22
CA GLY A 41 -9.16 -15.57 -11.93
C GLY A 41 -8.13 -16.01 -10.87
N LYS A 42 -6.86 -16.20 -11.23
CA LYS A 42 -5.80 -16.61 -10.31
C LYS A 42 -5.16 -15.41 -9.62
N THR A 43 -4.48 -15.67 -8.51
CA THR A 43 -3.57 -14.70 -7.89
C THR A 43 -2.16 -15.02 -8.37
N HIS A 44 -1.44 -14.01 -8.85
CA HIS A 44 -0.06 -14.13 -9.31
C HIS A 44 0.85 -13.39 -8.36
N LYS A 45 1.99 -13.98 -7.99
CA LYS A 45 3.01 -13.33 -7.14
C LYS A 45 4.25 -13.03 -7.95
N LEU A 46 4.91 -11.89 -7.69
CA LEU A 46 6.16 -11.55 -8.38
C LEU A 46 7.24 -12.62 -8.15
N SER A 47 7.30 -13.17 -6.94
CA SER A 47 8.23 -14.26 -6.58
C SER A 47 8.08 -15.55 -7.39
N GLU A 48 6.94 -15.81 -8.02
CA GLU A 48 6.73 -16.98 -8.91
C GLU A 48 7.47 -16.83 -10.25
N LEU A 49 7.84 -15.59 -10.63
CA LEU A 49 8.49 -15.27 -11.90
C LEU A 49 10.02 -15.17 -11.80
N LYS A 50 10.62 -15.58 -10.67
CA LYS A 50 12.08 -15.57 -10.49
C LYS A 50 12.81 -16.31 -11.62
N GLY A 51 13.96 -15.78 -12.02
CA GLY A 51 14.75 -16.32 -13.14
C GLY A 51 14.27 -15.87 -14.53
N LYS A 52 13.23 -15.03 -14.61
CA LYS A 52 12.77 -14.39 -15.85
C LYS A 52 13.01 -12.89 -15.80
N HIS A 53 13.14 -12.27 -16.97
CA HIS A 53 13.01 -10.82 -17.07
C HIS A 53 11.53 -10.43 -17.01
N VAL A 54 11.19 -9.48 -16.14
CA VAL A 54 9.80 -9.04 -15.89
C VAL A 54 9.73 -7.53 -16.08
N VAL A 55 8.67 -7.07 -16.75
CA VAL A 55 8.35 -5.64 -16.92
C VAL A 55 7.04 -5.37 -16.20
N VAL A 56 7.03 -4.37 -15.33
CA VAL A 56 5.81 -3.89 -14.66
C VAL A 56 5.33 -2.63 -15.36
N ALA A 57 4.13 -2.68 -15.93
CA ALA A 57 3.47 -1.54 -16.54
C ALA A 57 2.22 -1.18 -15.71
N TRP A 58 2.11 0.09 -15.32
CA TRP A 58 0.92 0.63 -14.67
C TRP A 58 0.29 1.73 -15.52
N PHE A 59 -1.03 1.73 -15.57
CA PHE A 59 -1.84 2.71 -16.28
C PHE A 59 -3.10 3.01 -15.45
N PRO A 60 -3.73 4.20 -15.61
CA PRO A 60 -4.81 4.62 -14.72
C PRO A 60 -6.05 3.72 -14.76
N LYS A 61 -6.45 3.29 -15.97
CA LYS A 61 -7.65 2.47 -16.18
C LYS A 61 -7.56 1.72 -17.50
N ALA A 62 -8.00 0.46 -17.50
CA ALA A 62 -8.09 -0.36 -18.70
C ALA A 62 -9.31 0.04 -19.54
N PHE A 63 -9.29 -0.32 -20.84
CA PHE A 63 -10.43 -0.16 -21.75
C PHE A 63 -10.88 1.30 -21.96
N THR A 64 -9.92 2.21 -22.08
CA THR A 64 -10.16 3.63 -22.44
C THR A 64 -9.49 3.94 -23.78
N GLY A 65 -10.04 4.89 -24.55
CA GLY A 65 -9.52 5.28 -25.87
C GLY A 65 -8.24 6.13 -25.84
N GLY A 66 -7.87 6.68 -24.68
CA GLY A 66 -6.83 7.70 -24.53
C GLY A 66 -7.42 9.10 -24.40
#